data_AF-A0A4S0J6C1-F1
#
_entry.id   AF-A0A4S0J6C1-F1
#
_cell.length_a   1.000
_cell.length_b   1.000
_cell.length_c   1.000
_cell.angle_alpha   90.00
_cell.angle_beta   90.00
_cell.angle_gamma   90.00
#
_symmetry.space_group_name_H-M   'P 1'
#
loop_
_entity.id
_entity.type
_entity.pdbx_description
1 polymer ?
#
loop_
_entity_poly.entity_id
_entity_poly.type
_entity_poly.pdbx_seq_one_letter_code
_entity_poly.pdbx_strand_id
1 'polypeptide(L)'
;DGNGGLAEIGILNDVGRYSFGASRQGGLNYAYASASGSVVWMGGHTFATREVSDAFAVISTNGVGGVPVRLENRLIGVTDDRGLLLVSPLLSWQRNRVSIDTLDLPEDMRADRIEDWVTPRQRAGTRVTFQLRSRP
;
A
#
# COMPACT_ATOMS: atom_id res chain seq x y z
N ASP A 1 7.30 28.51 -38.60
CA ASP A 1 6.83 28.80 -37.23
C ASP A 1 6.12 27.59 -36.65
N GLY A 2 6.81 26.88 -35.75
CA GLY A 2 6.38 25.58 -35.24
C GLY A 2 5.29 25.71 -34.19
N ASN A 3 4.03 25.67 -34.61
CA ASN A 3 2.90 25.54 -33.69
C ASN A 3 2.83 24.09 -33.20
N GLY A 4 3.19 23.87 -31.94
CA GLY A 4 3.12 22.58 -31.28
C GLY A 4 2.38 22.67 -29.95
N GLY A 5 1.76 21.57 -29.53
CA GLY A 5 0.97 21.54 -28.31
C GLY A 5 0.98 20.16 -27.68
N LEU A 6 0.91 20.12 -26.34
CA LEU A 6 0.85 18.91 -25.55
C LEU A 6 -0.36 18.96 -24.60
N ALA A 7 -0.98 17.82 -24.39
CA ALA A 7 -2.02 17.62 -23.39
C ALA A 7 -1.76 16.29 -22.69
N GLU A 8 -1.83 16.27 -21.36
CA GLU A 8 -1.64 15.06 -20.55
C GLU A 8 -2.65 15.00 -19.41
N ILE A 9 -3.12 13.79 -19.12
CA ILE A 9 -4.01 13.46 -17.99
C ILE A 9 -3.32 12.36 -17.18
N GLY A 10 -3.21 12.57 -15.86
CA GLY A 10 -2.65 11.60 -14.92
C GLY A 10 -3.66 11.18 -13.85
N ILE A 11 -3.71 9.89 -13.55
CA ILE A 11 -4.54 9.28 -12.50
C ILE A 11 -3.63 8.51 -11.54
N LEU A 12 -3.82 8.69 -10.23
CA LEU A 12 -3.13 7.93 -9.18
C LEU A 12 -4.17 7.34 -8.23
N ASN A 13 -4.09 6.04 -8.00
CA ASN A 13 -4.89 5.33 -7.00
C ASN A 13 -3.98 4.43 -6.14
N ASP A 14 -4.58 3.64 -5.25
CA ASP A 14 -3.82 2.78 -4.33
C ASP A 14 -3.10 1.62 -5.03
N VAL A 15 -3.47 1.29 -6.27
CA VAL A 15 -2.93 0.17 -7.04
C VAL A 15 -1.97 0.57 -8.16
N GLY A 16 -1.87 1.85 -8.52
CA GLY A 16 -0.99 2.29 -9.61
C GLY A 16 -1.14 3.74 -10.03
N ARG A 17 -0.28 4.12 -10.99
CA ARG A 17 -0.31 5.39 -11.71
C ARG A 17 -0.61 5.12 -13.17
N TYR A 18 -1.45 5.95 -13.76
CA TYR A 18 -1.82 5.90 -15.17
C TYR A 18 -1.64 7.29 -15.77
N SER A 19 -1.07 7.38 -16.97
CA SER A 19 -1.02 8.64 -17.72
C SER A 19 -1.43 8.44 -19.16
N PHE A 20 -2.06 9.46 -19.74
CA PHE A 20 -2.49 9.50 -21.13
C PHE A 20 -2.14 10.87 -21.68
N GLY A 21 -1.49 10.92 -22.84
CA GLY A 21 -1.10 12.19 -23.43
C GLY A 21 -1.13 12.18 -24.95
N ALA A 22 -1.20 13.39 -25.51
CA ALA A 22 -1.11 13.63 -26.94
C ALA A 22 -0.21 14.85 -27.19
N SER A 23 0.60 14.78 -28.25
CA SER A 23 1.51 15.84 -28.64
C SER A 23 1.44 16.07 -30.15
N ARG A 24 1.48 17.34 -30.55
CA ARG A 24 1.60 17.77 -31.95
C ARG A 24 2.87 18.57 -32.12
N GLN A 25 3.77 18.13 -33.00
CA GLN A 25 5.01 18.84 -33.31
C GLN A 25 5.36 18.68 -34.79
N GLY A 26 5.58 19.78 -35.51
CA GLY A 26 6.02 19.75 -36.92
C GLY A 26 5.06 19.06 -37.88
N GLY A 27 3.75 19.04 -37.58
CA GLY A 27 2.74 18.33 -38.38
C GLY A 27 2.56 16.85 -38.02
N LEU A 28 3.36 16.31 -37.11
CA LEU A 28 3.24 14.95 -36.59
C LEU A 28 2.42 14.96 -35.30
N ASN A 29 1.47 14.03 -35.19
CA ASN A 29 0.64 13.81 -34.02
C ASN A 29 1.03 12.49 -33.36
N TYR A 30 1.29 12.52 -32.06
CA TYR A 30 1.61 11.35 -31.25
C TYR A 30 0.63 11.25 -30.09
N ALA A 31 0.23 10.03 -29.75
CA ALA A 31 -0.49 9.74 -28.53
C ALA A 31 0.28 8.66 -27.76
N TYR A 32 0.27 8.77 -26.43
CA TYR A 32 0.92 7.82 -25.55
C TYR A 32 0.07 7.55 -24.32
N ALA A 33 0.24 6.35 -23.78
CA ALA A 33 -0.32 5.97 -22.50
C ALA A 33 0.74 5.22 -21.70
N SER A 34 0.75 5.41 -20.39
CA SER A 34 1.63 4.70 -19.49
C SER A 34 0.86 4.21 -18.26
N ALA A 35 1.30 3.08 -17.72
CA ALA A 35 0.80 2.55 -16.46
C ALA A 35 1.98 2.00 -15.65
N SER A 36 2.00 2.27 -14.35
CA SER A 36 2.98 1.70 -13.42
C SER A 36 2.33 1.23 -12.12
N GLY A 37 2.86 0.15 -11.57
CA GLY A 37 2.33 -0.52 -10.38
C GLY A 37 3.16 -1.76 -10.03
N SER A 38 2.73 -2.50 -9.03
CA SER A 38 3.39 -3.72 -8.56
C SER A 38 2.36 -4.75 -8.10
N VAL A 39 2.73 -6.02 -8.25
CA VAL A 39 1.98 -7.16 -7.75
C VAL A 39 2.84 -7.87 -6.71
N VAL A 40 2.29 -8.07 -5.52
CA VAL A 40 2.93 -8.78 -4.42
C VAL A 40 2.19 -10.08 -4.18
N TRP A 41 2.93 -11.19 -4.13
CA TRP A 41 2.41 -12.48 -3.66
C TRP A 41 3.14 -12.88 -2.39
N MET A 42 2.41 -12.98 -1.27
CA MET A 42 2.98 -13.36 0.01
C MET A 42 2.00 -14.15 0.86
N GLY A 43 2.47 -15.25 1.43
CA GLY A 43 1.74 -16.03 2.42
C GLY A 43 0.36 -16.48 1.96
N GLY A 44 0.22 -16.84 0.67
CA GLY A 44 -1.01 -17.30 0.05
C GLY A 44 -1.89 -16.21 -0.58
N HIS A 45 -1.53 -14.94 -0.47
CA HIS A 45 -2.37 -13.82 -0.93
C HIS A 45 -1.65 -12.95 -1.97
N THR A 46 -2.43 -12.45 -2.92
CA THR A 46 -1.98 -11.51 -3.95
C THR A 46 -2.51 -10.12 -3.67
N PHE A 47 -1.66 -9.11 -3.83
CA PHE A 47 -1.99 -7.71 -3.63
C PHE A 47 -1.53 -6.91 -4.86
N ALA A 48 -2.39 -6.01 -5.33
CA ALA A 48 -2.00 -4.98 -6.29
C ALA A 48 -1.72 -3.68 -5.52
N THR A 49 -0.66 -3.00 -5.88
CA THR A 49 -0.24 -1.77 -5.19
C THR A 49 0.52 -0.87 -6.14
N ARG A 50 0.63 0.41 -5.78
CA ARG A 50 1.61 1.31 -6.39
C ARG A 50 3.01 0.67 -6.34
N GLU A 51 3.88 1.16 -7.22
CA GLU A 51 5.23 0.65 -7.35
C GLU A 51 5.95 0.53 -5.99
N VAL A 52 6.39 -0.69 -5.66
CA VAL A 52 7.14 -0.96 -4.44
C VAL A 52 8.61 -0.77 -4.73
N SER A 53 9.11 0.45 -4.49
CA SER A 53 10.48 0.83 -4.83
C SER A 53 11.54 0.35 -3.83
N ASP A 54 11.16 0.23 -2.55
CA ASP A 54 12.10 -0.12 -1.47
C ASP A 54 11.70 -1.40 -0.73
N ALA A 55 10.90 -1.32 0.33
CA ALA A 55 10.43 -2.49 1.07
C ALA A 55 8.92 -2.41 1.38
N PHE A 56 8.35 -3.55 1.77
CA PHE A 56 6.92 -3.65 2.11
C PHE A 56 6.66 -4.59 3.29
N ALA A 57 5.48 -4.45 3.88
CA ALA A 57 4.96 -5.44 4.81
C ALA A 57 3.53 -5.87 4.48
N VAL A 58 3.21 -7.12 4.79
CA VAL A 58 1.82 -7.59 4.86
C VAL A 58 1.43 -7.65 6.33
N ILE A 59 0.50 -6.79 6.70
CA ILE A 59 -0.10 -6.75 8.04
C ILE A 59 -1.25 -7.75 8.07
N SER A 60 -1.30 -8.53 9.14
CA SER A 60 -2.39 -9.47 9.44
C SER A 60 -2.98 -9.15 10.81
N THR A 61 -4.29 -9.05 10.88
CA THR A 61 -5.08 -8.89 12.11
C THR A 61 -5.82 -10.19 12.46
N ASN A 62 -5.26 -11.32 12.05
CA ASN A 62 -5.76 -12.66 12.34
C ASN A 62 -7.22 -12.88 11.90
N GLY A 63 -7.58 -12.37 10.72
CA GLY A 63 -8.91 -12.56 10.14
C GLY A 63 -9.93 -11.45 10.48
N VAL A 64 -9.57 -10.48 11.33
CA VAL A 64 -10.46 -9.36 11.66
C VAL A 64 -10.28 -8.26 10.62
N GLY A 65 -11.27 -8.07 9.76
CA GLY A 65 -11.28 -6.99 8.77
C GLY A 65 -11.66 -5.63 9.33
N GLY A 66 -11.46 -4.58 8.54
CA GLY A 66 -11.86 -3.22 8.92
C GLY A 66 -10.96 -2.54 9.96
N VAL A 67 -9.79 -3.10 10.28
CA VAL A 67 -8.87 -2.58 11.29
C VAL A 67 -7.98 -1.47 10.69
N PRO A 68 -8.03 -0.23 11.19
CA PRO A 68 -7.13 0.82 10.73
C PRO A 68 -5.68 0.52 11.10
N VAL A 69 -4.78 0.68 10.14
CA VAL A 69 -3.33 0.48 10.33
C VAL A 69 -2.62 1.82 10.16
N ARG A 70 -1.66 2.10 11.02
CA ARG A 70 -0.81 3.30 10.97
C ARG A 70 0.65 2.93 10.70
N LEU A 71 1.30 3.75 9.90
CA LEU A 71 2.75 3.76 9.70
C LEU A 71 3.27 5.12 10.20
N GLU A 72 4.19 5.10 11.17
CA GLU A 72 4.71 6.33 11.81
C GLU A 72 3.59 7.27 12.31
N ASN A 73 2.60 6.69 13.01
CA ASN A 73 1.40 7.38 13.52
C ASN A 73 0.49 8.02 12.45
N ARG A 74 0.72 7.76 11.15
CA ARG A 74 -0.17 8.17 10.07
C ARG A 74 -1.00 6.98 9.59
N LEU A 75 -2.32 7.16 9.49
CA LEU A 75 -3.21 6.17 8.87
C LEU A 75 -2.71 5.84 7.46
N ILE A 76 -2.35 4.58 7.23
CA ILE A 76 -1.84 4.10 5.94
C ILE A 76 -2.89 3.30 5.17
N GLY A 77 -3.87 2.74 5.88
CA GLY A 77 -4.97 2.01 5.27
C GLY A 77 -5.77 1.25 6.31
N VAL A 78 -6.68 0.40 5.83
CA VAL A 78 -7.56 -0.44 6.63
C VAL A 78 -7.45 -1.87 6.12
N THR A 79 -7.39 -2.85 7.01
CA THR A 79 -7.34 -4.26 6.61
C THR A 79 -8.60 -4.66 5.85
N ASP A 80 -8.44 -5.49 4.82
CA ASP A 80 -9.55 -6.07 4.05
C ASP A 80 -10.38 -7.06 4.89
N ASP A 81 -11.43 -7.63 4.30
CA ASP A 81 -12.32 -8.61 4.97
C ASP A 81 -11.60 -9.87 5.46
N ARG A 82 -10.38 -10.13 4.99
CA ARG A 82 -9.54 -11.25 5.45
C ARG A 82 -8.61 -10.84 6.60
N GLY A 83 -8.70 -9.59 7.06
CA GLY A 83 -7.81 -9.01 8.05
C GLY A 83 -6.40 -8.77 7.51
N LEU A 84 -6.24 -8.46 6.23
CA LEU A 84 -4.94 -8.24 5.61
C LEU A 84 -4.80 -6.83 5.04
N LEU A 85 -3.60 -6.25 5.16
CA LEU A 85 -3.24 -5.00 4.49
C LEU A 85 -1.80 -5.07 3.98
N LEU A 86 -1.59 -4.71 2.72
CA LEU A 86 -0.25 -4.44 2.22
C LEU A 86 0.14 -3.00 2.53
N VAL A 87 1.28 -2.82 3.20
CA VAL A 87 1.84 -1.52 3.57
C VAL A 87 3.12 -1.27 2.78
N SER A 88 3.09 -0.20 1.99
CA SER A 88 4.23 0.42 1.29
C SER A 88 4.08 1.96 1.35
N PRO A 89 5.17 2.75 1.43
CA PRO A 89 6.59 2.38 1.37
C PRO A 89 7.19 2.18 2.77
N LEU A 90 7.82 1.04 3.04
CA LEU A 90 8.70 0.90 4.20
C LEU A 90 10.11 1.35 3.84
N LEU A 91 10.77 2.02 4.78
CA LEU A 91 12.17 2.41 4.67
C LEU A 91 13.06 1.19 4.96
N SER A 92 13.87 0.79 3.98
CA SER A 92 14.80 -0.32 4.17
C SER A 92 15.90 0.01 5.18
N TRP A 93 16.34 -1.02 5.91
CA TRP A 93 17.39 -0.95 6.93
C TRP A 93 17.08 0.02 8.08
N GLN A 94 15.85 0.52 8.17
CA GLN A 94 15.37 1.41 9.22
C GLN A 94 14.21 0.76 9.96
N ARG A 95 14.03 1.17 11.22
CA ARG A 95 12.89 0.74 12.03
C ARG A 95 11.67 1.53 11.59
N ASN A 96 10.66 0.83 11.08
CA ASN A 96 9.37 1.38 10.71
C ASN A 96 8.36 1.01 11.80
N ARG A 97 7.72 2.00 12.43
CA ARG A 97 6.69 1.80 13.44
C ARG A 97 5.36 1.52 12.76
N VAL A 98 4.83 0.32 12.97
CA VAL A 98 3.50 -0.06 12.49
C VAL A 98 2.59 -0.30 13.69
N SER A 99 1.40 0.26 13.66
CA SER A 99 0.40 0.05 14.71
C SER A 99 -0.99 -0.16 14.14
N ILE A 100 -1.87 -0.73 14.95
CA ILE A 100 -3.29 -0.89 14.64
C ILE A 100 -4.12 0.00 15.56
N ASP A 101 -5.26 0.48 15.05
CA ASP A 101 -6.29 1.10 15.87
C ASP A 101 -7.31 0.05 16.30
N THR A 102 -7.55 -0.05 17.61
CA THR A 102 -8.50 -1.00 18.18
C THR A 102 -9.68 -0.29 18.84
N LEU A 103 -9.81 1.04 18.71
CA LEU A 103 -10.87 1.81 19.38
C LEU A 103 -12.27 1.44 18.88
N ASP A 104 -12.41 1.17 17.59
CA ASP A 104 -13.69 0.82 16.96
C ASP A 104 -13.95 -0.70 16.93
N LEU A 105 -13.10 -1.50 17.59
CA LEU A 105 -13.31 -2.94 17.70
C LEU A 105 -14.36 -3.27 18.77
N PRO A 106 -15.12 -4.36 18.61
CA PRO A 106 -16.02 -4.87 19.65
C PRO A 106 -15.33 -4.97 21.02
N GLU A 107 -16.03 -4.64 22.11
CA GLU A 107 -15.46 -4.62 23.46
C GLU A 107 -14.91 -5.98 23.94
N ASP A 108 -15.39 -7.08 23.34
CA ASP A 108 -14.92 -8.43 23.60
C ASP A 108 -13.61 -8.75 22.86
N MET A 109 -13.15 -7.92 21.93
CA MET A 109 -11.87 -8.13 21.24
C MET A 109 -10.68 -7.63 22.05
N ARG A 110 -9.61 -8.41 22.06
CA ARG A 110 -8.30 -8.02 22.60
C ARG A 110 -7.18 -8.26 21.61
N ALA A 111 -6.23 -7.33 21.58
CA ALA A 111 -4.98 -7.45 20.87
C ALA A 111 -3.86 -7.83 21.85
N ASP A 112 -3.03 -8.83 21.51
CA ASP A 112 -1.83 -9.15 22.30
C ASP A 112 -0.80 -8.01 22.27
N ARG A 113 -0.77 -7.30 21.13
CA ARG A 113 0.02 -6.10 20.89
C ARG A 113 -0.72 -5.22 19.90
N ILE A 114 -0.54 -3.91 20.02
CA ILE A 114 -1.14 -2.91 19.11
C ILE A 114 -0.09 -2.20 18.24
N GLU A 115 1.19 -2.47 18.49
CA GLU A 115 2.32 -1.86 17.81
C GLU A 115 3.45 -2.86 17.62
N ASP A 116 4.18 -2.72 16.51
CA ASP A 116 5.41 -3.45 16.22
C ASP A 116 6.40 -2.57 15.43
N TRP A 117 7.68 -2.97 15.45
CA TRP A 117 8.74 -2.32 14.69
C TRP A 117 9.28 -3.25 13.60
N VAL A 118 9.24 -2.79 12.36
CA VAL A 118 9.65 -3.57 11.19
C VAL A 118 10.93 -2.99 10.59
N THR A 119 11.97 -3.81 10.47
CA THR A 119 13.25 -3.40 9.85
C THR A 119 13.55 -4.26 8.63
N PRO A 120 12.89 -4.01 7.48
CA PRO A 120 13.06 -4.83 6.30
C PRO A 120 14.40 -4.54 5.62
N ARG A 121 14.98 -5.53 4.95
CA ARG A 121 16.08 -5.28 4.00
C ARG A 121 15.53 -4.57 2.76
N GLN A 122 16.41 -3.97 1.97
CA GLN A 122 16.03 -3.42 0.66
C GLN A 122 15.40 -4.52 -0.21
N ARG A 123 14.28 -4.20 -0.88
CA ARG A 123 13.50 -5.13 -1.72
C ARG A 123 12.99 -6.38 -0.99
N ALA A 124 12.87 -6.32 0.34
CA ALA A 124 12.28 -7.39 1.13
C ALA A 124 10.81 -7.12 1.47
N GLY A 125 10.09 -8.21 1.66
CA GLY A 125 8.74 -8.22 2.21
C GLY A 125 8.71 -8.91 3.56
N THR A 126 8.07 -8.29 4.55
CA THR A 126 7.92 -8.84 5.90
C THR A 126 6.45 -9.05 6.26
N ARG A 127 6.11 -10.16 6.92
CA ARG A 127 4.76 -10.33 7.49
C ARG A 127 4.76 -9.87 8.95
N VAL A 128 3.76 -9.07 9.32
CA VAL A 128 3.54 -8.62 10.70
C VAL A 128 2.15 -9.06 11.13
N THR A 129 2.07 -9.77 12.24
CA THR A 129 0.78 -10.26 12.77
C THR A 129 0.43 -9.55 14.07
N PHE A 130 -0.76 -8.98 14.13
CA PHE A 130 -1.42 -8.51 15.34
C PHE A 130 -2.49 -9.54 15.71
N GLN A 131 -2.30 -10.20 16.85
CA GLN A 131 -3.20 -11.25 17.30
C GLN A 131 -4.45 -10.61 17.92
N LEU A 132 -5.50 -10.44 17.11
CA LEU A 132 -6.83 -10.11 17.59
C LEU A 132 -7.60 -11.39 17.90
N ARG A 133 -8.23 -11.41 19.07
CA ARG A 133 -8.99 -12.56 19.58
C ARG A 133 -10.14 -12.07 20.44
N SER A 134 -11.30 -12.72 20.29
CA SER A 134 -12.43 -12.52 21.19
C SER A 134 -12.09 -13.07 22.58
N ARG A 135 -12.60 -12.40 23.60
CA ARG A 135 -12.47 -12.77 24.99
C ARG A 135 -13.38 -13.98 25.26
N PRO A 136 -12.88 -15.04 25.91
CA PRO A 136 -13.73 -16.13 26.36
C PRO A 136 -14.72 -15.68 27.44
#